data_AF-A0A932PSH6-F1
#
_entry.id   AF-A0A932PSH6-F1
#
_cell.length_a   1.000
_cell.length_b   1.000
_cell.length_c   1.000
_cell.angle_alpha   90.00
_cell.angle_beta   90.00
_cell.angle_gamma   90.00
#
_symmetry.space_group_name_H-M   'P 1'
#
loop_
_entity.id
_entity.type
_entity.pdbx_description
1 polymer ?
#
loop_
_entity_poly.entity_id
_entity_poly.type
_entity_poly.pdbx_seq_one_letter_code
_entity_poly.pdbx_strand_id
1 'polypeptide(L)'
;MWKIVGLIIAGFFVIVVIAIFVGIAGTGSGPGGRTTDQSTNQFAATTLGNAGGDLANGLALTLEQIRSILTRNNSPLAAFANRMAQAAQQFHINPALSLAIMKQDSSFGTKGPGQCGRNNNPGNIEFREDLYRPAGIEALPGKGDTGRFAHFKDCGDGIWAKIWLLRAHYLDQGELTVEKI
;
A
#
# COMPACT_ATOMS: atom_id res chain seq x y z
N MET A 1 8.06 0.65 -59.76
CA MET A 1 6.68 1.12 -59.56
C MET A 1 6.58 1.72 -58.16
N TRP A 2 6.36 3.05 -58.09
CA TRP A 2 5.65 3.87 -57.08
C TRP A 2 5.81 3.48 -55.58
N LYS A 3 6.61 4.17 -54.75
CA LYS A 3 6.43 5.45 -54.01
C LYS A 3 5.17 5.54 -53.11
N ILE A 4 5.41 5.81 -51.81
CA ILE A 4 4.74 6.67 -50.78
C ILE A 4 5.36 6.20 -49.44
N VAL A 5 6.35 6.83 -48.79
CA VAL A 5 6.45 8.14 -48.11
C VAL A 5 5.22 8.53 -47.29
N GLY A 6 5.27 8.25 -45.98
CA GLY A 6 4.30 8.73 -44.99
C GLY A 6 5.03 9.22 -43.74
N LEU A 7 5.41 10.50 -43.78
CA LEU A 7 5.93 11.34 -42.70
C LEU A 7 4.75 11.76 -41.80
N ILE A 8 4.83 11.55 -40.47
CA ILE A 8 4.06 12.34 -39.50
C ILE A 8 5.03 12.79 -38.41
N ILE A 9 5.26 14.11 -38.42
CA ILE A 9 5.90 14.90 -37.38
C ILE A 9 4.79 15.48 -36.48
N ALA A 10 5.17 15.78 -35.23
CA ALA A 10 4.50 16.63 -34.23
C ALA A 10 3.64 15.87 -33.20
N GLY A 11 3.77 16.11 -31.89
CA GLY A 11 4.54 17.14 -31.21
C GLY A 11 4.71 16.83 -29.72
N PHE A 12 5.85 17.27 -29.19
CA PHE A 12 6.12 17.40 -27.77
C PHE A 12 5.21 18.48 -27.18
N PHE A 13 4.36 18.13 -26.22
CA PHE A 13 3.74 19.10 -25.32
C PHE A 13 4.46 19.05 -23.98
N VAL A 14 5.38 20.01 -23.77
CA VAL A 14 5.86 20.38 -22.44
C VAL A 14 4.92 21.47 -21.94
N ILE A 15 4.05 21.14 -20.99
CA ILE A 15 3.26 22.14 -20.27
C ILE A 15 4.05 22.53 -19.02
N VAL A 16 4.69 23.69 -19.07
CA VAL A 16 5.19 24.39 -17.88
C VAL A 16 4.01 25.11 -17.24
N VAL A 17 3.50 24.61 -16.12
CA VAL A 17 2.52 25.34 -15.31
C VAL A 17 3.27 26.21 -14.31
N ILE A 18 3.29 27.51 -14.59
CA ILE A 18 3.70 28.54 -13.63
C ILE A 18 2.51 28.78 -12.70
N ALA A 19 2.61 28.36 -11.44
CA ALA A 19 1.64 28.71 -10.41
C ALA A 19 1.98 30.12 -9.87
N ILE A 20 1.21 31.12 -10.31
CA ILE A 20 1.17 32.44 -9.65
C ILE A 20 0.09 32.37 -8.57
N PHE A 21 0.50 32.53 -7.31
CA PHE A 21 -0.40 32.73 -6.18
C PHE A 21 -1.10 34.08 -6.32
N VAL A 22 -2.44 34.06 -6.33
CA VAL A 22 -3.25 35.22 -5.97
C VAL A 22 -4.20 34.77 -4.87
N GLY A 23 -3.88 35.18 -3.64
CA GLY A 23 -4.77 35.01 -2.50
C GLY A 23 -5.93 36.01 -2.60
N ILE A 24 -7.15 35.50 -2.44
CA ILE A 24 -8.32 36.32 -2.09
C ILE A 24 -9.09 35.56 -1.02
N ALA A 25 -9.15 36.15 0.16
CA ALA A 25 -10.04 35.75 1.24
C ALA A 25 -11.50 35.97 0.83
N GLY A 26 -12.38 35.02 1.12
CA GLY A 26 -13.81 35.16 0.84
C GLY A 26 -14.63 34.09 1.54
N THR A 27 -15.18 34.46 2.69
CA THR A 27 -16.23 33.77 3.45
C THR A 27 -17.53 33.67 2.66
N GLY A 28 -18.19 32.52 2.63
CA GLY A 28 -19.55 32.41 2.09
C GLY A 28 -20.16 31.01 2.23
N SER A 29 -21.32 30.95 2.87
CA SER A 29 -22.01 29.74 3.34
C SER A 29 -23.16 29.32 2.40
N GLY A 30 -23.19 28.05 1.99
CA GLY A 30 -24.38 27.28 1.53
C GLY A 30 -24.90 27.49 0.09
N PRO A 31 -25.86 26.67 -0.38
CA PRO A 31 -25.76 25.22 -0.55
C PRO A 31 -26.18 24.74 -1.97
N GLY A 32 -25.71 23.56 -2.38
CA GLY A 32 -26.41 22.70 -3.36
C GLY A 32 -25.84 22.69 -4.79
N GLY A 33 -25.32 21.54 -5.21
CA GLY A 33 -25.13 21.24 -6.63
C GLY A 33 -24.03 20.23 -6.94
N ARG A 34 -24.38 18.94 -6.85
CA ARG A 34 -23.74 17.77 -7.50
C ARG A 34 -22.23 17.84 -7.78
N THR A 35 -21.46 17.16 -6.93
CA THR A 35 -20.19 16.57 -7.34
C THR A 35 -20.40 15.09 -7.63
N THR A 36 -20.03 14.73 -8.85
CA THR A 36 -19.87 13.39 -9.41
C THR A 36 -19.17 12.46 -8.43
N ASP A 37 -19.78 11.29 -8.19
CA ASP A 37 -19.24 10.21 -7.37
C ASP A 37 -17.87 9.75 -7.88
N GLN A 38 -16.80 10.30 -7.32
CA GLN A 38 -15.58 9.54 -7.11
C GLN A 38 -15.75 8.88 -5.75
N SER A 39 -16.03 7.57 -5.75
CA SER A 39 -15.94 6.74 -4.56
C SER A 39 -14.48 6.68 -4.12
N THR A 40 -14.01 7.74 -3.47
CA THR A 40 -12.89 7.66 -2.54
C THR A 40 -13.39 6.77 -1.41
N ASN A 41 -12.90 5.53 -1.39
CA ASN A 41 -12.88 4.76 -0.17
C ASN A 41 -12.05 5.56 0.85
N GLN A 42 -12.71 6.47 1.56
CA GLN A 42 -12.24 7.08 2.78
C GLN A 42 -12.19 5.96 3.82
N PHE A 43 -11.12 5.18 3.77
CA PHE A 43 -10.70 4.42 4.93
C PHE A 43 -10.35 5.44 6.01
N ALA A 44 -11.11 5.42 7.10
CA ALA A 44 -10.93 6.29 8.23
C ALA A 44 -9.45 6.24 8.67
N ALA A 45 -8.76 7.37 8.57
CA ALA A 45 -7.43 7.54 9.10
C ALA A 45 -7.52 7.45 10.63
N THR A 46 -7.26 6.27 11.18
CA THR A 46 -6.84 6.14 12.58
C THR A 46 -5.67 7.10 12.78
N THR A 47 -5.61 7.82 13.90
CA THR A 47 -4.57 8.81 14.17
C THR A 47 -3.20 8.12 14.31
N LEU A 48 -2.53 7.87 13.20
CA LEU A 48 -1.19 7.27 13.16
C LEU A 48 -0.18 8.30 13.63
N GLY A 49 0.50 8.04 14.74
CA GLY A 49 1.54 8.94 15.27
C GLY A 49 2.85 8.86 14.47
N ASN A 50 3.61 9.95 14.35
CA ASN A 50 4.95 9.92 13.71
C ASN A 50 6.05 9.29 14.60
N ALA A 51 5.68 8.64 15.70
CA ALA A 51 6.60 7.94 16.58
C ALA A 51 7.22 6.72 15.85
N GLY A 52 8.53 6.52 15.98
CA GLY A 52 9.26 5.40 15.36
C GLY A 52 10.51 5.80 14.57
N GLY A 53 10.77 7.10 14.38
CA GLY A 53 11.96 7.58 13.68
C GLY A 53 12.09 6.94 12.29
N ASP A 54 13.22 6.27 12.04
CA ASP A 54 13.46 5.59 10.77
C ASP A 54 12.45 4.46 10.50
N LEU A 55 11.95 3.77 11.53
CA LEU A 55 10.97 2.70 11.36
C LEU A 55 9.60 3.21 10.91
N ALA A 56 9.31 4.49 11.16
CA ALA A 56 8.07 5.14 10.73
C ALA A 56 8.21 5.86 9.37
N ASN A 57 9.39 5.84 8.75
CA ASN A 57 9.65 6.55 7.50
C ASN A 57 9.07 5.81 6.29
N GLY A 58 7.77 6.03 6.02
CA GLY A 58 7.06 5.46 4.88
C GLY A 58 7.63 5.77 3.49
N LEU A 59 8.57 6.71 3.40
CA LEU A 59 9.22 7.15 2.15
C LEU A 59 10.70 6.71 2.08
N ALA A 60 11.16 5.84 2.98
CA ALA A 60 12.57 5.42 3.03
C ALA A 60 13.06 4.69 1.77
N LEU A 61 12.14 4.10 0.99
CA LEU A 61 12.43 3.52 -0.33
C LEU A 61 11.42 4.01 -1.36
N THR A 62 11.89 4.26 -2.58
CA THR A 62 11.02 4.54 -3.73
C THR A 62 10.33 3.26 -4.23
N LEU A 63 9.27 3.43 -5.03
CA LEU A 63 8.60 2.32 -5.71
C LEU A 63 9.57 1.47 -6.54
N GLU A 64 10.49 2.11 -7.26
CA GLU A 64 11.48 1.44 -8.11
C GLU A 64 12.46 0.62 -7.27
N GLN A 65 12.88 1.13 -6.10
CA GLN A 65 13.74 0.41 -5.18
C GLN A 65 13.03 -0.81 -4.58
N ILE A 66 11.77 -0.64 -4.15
CA ILE A 66 10.93 -1.75 -3.66
C ILE A 66 10.78 -2.82 -4.74
N ARG A 67 10.40 -2.43 -5.96
CA ARG A 67 10.26 -3.34 -7.10
C ARG A 67 11.58 -4.05 -7.41
N SER A 68 12.70 -3.32 -7.43
CA SER A 68 14.03 -3.88 -7.67
C SER A 68 14.42 -4.92 -6.63
N ILE A 69 14.13 -4.69 -5.34
CA ILE A 69 14.36 -5.68 -4.28
C ILE A 69 13.51 -6.93 -4.52
N LEU A 70 12.21 -6.78 -4.77
CA LEU A 70 11.30 -7.90 -4.97
C LEU A 70 11.67 -8.74 -6.21
N THR A 71 12.00 -8.08 -7.33
CA THR A 71 12.43 -8.75 -8.56
C THR A 71 13.76 -9.48 -8.37
N ARG A 72 14.76 -8.88 -7.72
CA ARG A 72 16.04 -9.55 -7.44
C ARG A 72 15.89 -10.79 -6.55
N ASN A 73 14.83 -10.86 -5.75
CA ASN A 73 14.51 -12.03 -4.92
C ASN A 73 13.50 -12.98 -5.59
N ASN A 74 13.18 -12.80 -6.88
CA ASN A 74 12.19 -13.60 -7.63
C ASN A 74 10.81 -13.68 -6.93
N SER A 75 10.42 -12.62 -6.21
CA SER A 75 9.18 -12.62 -5.46
C SER A 75 7.97 -12.32 -6.37
N PRO A 76 6.85 -13.07 -6.27
CA PRO A 76 5.62 -12.75 -6.98
C PRO A 76 5.02 -11.41 -6.51
N LEU A 77 5.43 -10.90 -5.33
CA LEU A 77 5.00 -9.61 -4.82
C LEU A 77 5.51 -8.44 -5.66
N ALA A 78 6.48 -8.65 -6.57
CA ALA A 78 6.98 -7.61 -7.47
C ALA A 78 5.86 -6.95 -8.29
N ALA A 79 4.81 -7.70 -8.66
CA ALA A 79 3.62 -7.17 -9.35
C ALA A 79 2.81 -6.18 -8.49
N PHE A 80 2.98 -6.25 -7.16
CA PHE A 80 2.24 -5.45 -6.17
C PHE A 80 3.13 -4.40 -5.47
N ALA A 81 4.33 -4.12 -6.00
CA ALA A 81 5.25 -3.14 -5.43
C ALA A 81 4.61 -1.75 -5.22
N ASN A 82 3.70 -1.33 -6.11
CA ASN A 82 2.96 -0.08 -5.96
C ASN A 82 2.07 -0.08 -4.72
N ARG A 83 1.36 -1.19 -4.46
CA ARG A 83 0.50 -1.34 -3.29
C ARG A 83 1.32 -1.33 -2.00
N MET A 84 2.50 -1.93 -2.01
CA MET A 84 3.44 -1.89 -0.89
C MET A 84 3.91 -0.47 -0.59
N ALA A 85 4.30 0.30 -1.62
CA ALA A 85 4.72 1.69 -1.45
C ALA A 85 3.59 2.57 -0.90
N GLN A 86 2.37 2.41 -1.43
CA GLN A 86 1.18 3.13 -0.95
C GLN A 86 0.87 2.79 0.51
N ALA A 87 0.92 1.51 0.90
CA ALA A 87 0.67 1.08 2.27
C ALA A 87 1.77 1.58 3.23
N ALA A 88 3.04 1.53 2.84
CA ALA A 88 4.15 2.05 3.63
C ALA A 88 3.99 3.55 3.93
N GLN A 89 3.60 4.32 2.92
CA GLN A 89 3.32 5.75 3.06
C GLN A 89 2.08 5.99 3.93
N GLN A 90 0.97 5.30 3.66
CA GLN A 90 -0.30 5.45 4.37
C GLN A 90 -0.15 5.11 5.85
N PHE A 91 0.57 4.04 6.16
CA PHE A 91 0.69 3.53 7.52
C PHE A 91 1.92 4.04 8.26
N HIS A 92 2.72 4.92 7.65
CA HIS A 92 3.97 5.41 8.22
C HIS A 92 4.84 4.25 8.73
N ILE A 93 5.17 3.34 7.81
CA ILE A 93 6.05 2.19 8.06
C ILE A 93 7.16 2.17 7.05
N ASN A 94 8.39 2.01 7.52
CA ASN A 94 9.55 1.89 6.66
C ASN A 94 9.40 0.70 5.70
N PRO A 95 9.38 0.93 4.37
CA PRO A 95 9.26 -0.15 3.40
C PRO A 95 10.42 -1.15 3.47
N ALA A 96 11.62 -0.74 3.91
CA ALA A 96 12.74 -1.66 4.12
C ALA A 96 12.47 -2.63 5.29
N LEU A 97 11.88 -2.14 6.40
CA LEU A 97 11.43 -2.99 7.51
C LEU A 97 10.38 -4.00 7.03
N SER A 98 9.36 -3.52 6.30
CA SER A 98 8.31 -4.38 5.75
C SER A 98 8.88 -5.48 4.87
N LEU A 99 9.79 -5.14 3.96
CA LEU A 99 10.46 -6.08 3.07
C LEU A 99 11.33 -7.09 3.85
N ALA A 100 12.02 -6.66 4.90
CA ALA A 100 12.84 -7.54 5.74
C ALA A 100 11.98 -8.59 6.46
N ILE A 101 10.88 -8.16 7.11
CA ILE A 101 9.94 -9.08 7.78
C ILE A 101 9.28 -10.03 6.77
N MET A 102 8.82 -9.50 5.63
CA MET A 102 8.23 -10.31 4.57
C MET A 102 9.19 -11.34 3.97
N LYS A 103 10.50 -11.03 3.96
CA LYS A 103 11.53 -11.99 3.56
C LYS A 103 11.71 -13.08 4.61
N GLN A 104 11.75 -12.69 5.88
CA GLN A 104 11.97 -13.62 7.00
C GLN A 104 10.80 -14.58 7.21
N ASP A 105 9.56 -14.11 7.08
CA ASP A 105 8.36 -14.93 7.29
C ASP A 105 7.87 -15.64 6.01
N SER A 106 8.75 -15.73 5.00
CA SER A 106 8.50 -16.39 3.72
C SER A 106 7.38 -15.80 2.85
N SER A 107 6.89 -14.59 3.16
CA SER A 107 5.92 -13.88 2.32
C SER A 107 6.45 -13.51 0.95
N PHE A 108 7.77 -13.47 0.78
CA PHE A 108 8.41 -13.31 -0.53
C PHE A 108 8.21 -14.51 -1.44
N GLY A 109 7.87 -15.69 -0.89
CA GLY A 109 7.85 -16.96 -1.61
C GLY A 109 6.49 -17.36 -2.18
N THR A 110 6.46 -18.54 -2.79
CA THR A 110 5.29 -19.13 -3.48
C THR A 110 4.68 -20.33 -2.75
N LYS A 111 5.05 -20.56 -1.47
CA LYS A 111 4.66 -21.75 -0.70
C LYS A 111 4.04 -21.36 0.64
N GLY A 112 2.82 -21.83 0.90
CA GLY A 112 2.13 -21.71 2.18
C GLY A 112 0.62 -21.47 2.02
N PRO A 113 -0.20 -21.75 3.04
CA PRO A 113 -1.64 -21.53 2.97
C PRO A 113 -2.02 -20.04 2.82
N GLY A 114 -1.17 -19.12 3.28
CA GLY A 114 -1.39 -17.67 3.13
C GLY A 114 -1.06 -17.12 1.75
N GLN A 115 -0.28 -17.81 0.90
CA GLN A 115 0.26 -17.21 -0.32
C GLN A 115 -0.77 -16.52 -1.22
N CYS A 116 -0.30 -15.58 -2.04
CA CYS A 116 -1.14 -14.83 -2.97
C CYS A 116 -1.92 -15.68 -3.98
N GLY A 117 -1.53 -16.93 -4.21
CA GLY A 117 -2.27 -17.87 -5.06
C GLY A 117 -3.41 -18.64 -4.36
N ARG A 118 -3.56 -18.56 -3.03
CA ARG A 118 -4.59 -19.31 -2.27
C ARG A 118 -5.51 -18.41 -1.46
N ASN A 119 -4.94 -17.63 -0.55
CA ASN A 119 -5.70 -16.77 0.38
C ASN A 119 -5.39 -15.28 0.22
N ASN A 120 -4.60 -14.89 -0.78
CA ASN A 120 -4.23 -13.49 -0.98
C ASN A 120 -3.55 -12.86 0.27
N ASN A 121 -2.88 -13.66 1.09
CA ASN A 121 -2.40 -13.34 2.43
C ASN A 121 -0.87 -13.54 2.55
N PRO A 122 -0.08 -12.66 1.90
CA PRO A 122 1.38 -12.68 2.00
C PRO A 122 1.79 -12.31 3.42
N GLY A 123 1.90 -13.31 4.29
CA GLY A 123 2.18 -13.12 5.72
C GLY A 123 1.62 -14.21 6.62
N ASN A 124 0.79 -15.12 6.09
CA ASN A 124 0.08 -16.10 6.92
C ASN A 124 -0.65 -15.41 8.09
N ILE A 125 -1.20 -14.22 7.83
CA ILE A 125 -1.91 -13.40 8.79
C ILE A 125 -3.12 -14.18 9.30
N GLU A 126 -3.31 -14.25 10.62
CA GLU A 126 -4.47 -14.92 11.20
C GLU A 126 -5.75 -14.10 11.02
N PHE A 127 -6.88 -14.76 10.85
CA PHE A 127 -8.18 -14.11 10.75
C PHE A 127 -8.62 -13.64 12.15
N ARG A 128 -8.86 -12.33 12.27
CA ARG A 128 -9.26 -11.64 13.50
C ARG A 128 -10.28 -10.56 13.13
N GLU A 129 -11.56 -10.91 13.10
CA GLU A 129 -12.63 -9.96 12.73
C GLU A 129 -12.66 -8.74 13.66
N ASP A 130 -12.41 -8.98 14.95
CA ASP A 130 -12.32 -7.97 15.99
C ASP A 130 -11.18 -6.96 15.75
N LEU A 131 -10.14 -7.36 15.03
CA LEU A 131 -8.99 -6.53 14.69
C LEU A 131 -9.17 -5.79 13.36
N TYR A 132 -9.64 -6.48 12.31
CA TYR A 132 -9.69 -5.90 10.96
C TYR A 132 -10.90 -4.99 10.73
N ARG A 133 -12.07 -5.36 11.25
CA ARG A 133 -13.31 -4.60 11.01
C ARG A 133 -13.24 -3.17 11.55
N PRO A 134 -12.76 -2.89 12.78
CA PRO A 134 -12.60 -1.52 13.26
C PRO A 134 -11.57 -0.70 12.49
N ALA A 135 -10.58 -1.37 11.89
CA ALA A 135 -9.54 -0.74 11.08
C ALA A 135 -9.95 -0.52 9.61
N GLY A 136 -11.17 -0.90 9.22
CA GLY A 136 -11.64 -0.82 7.84
C GLY A 136 -10.90 -1.77 6.88
N ILE A 137 -10.29 -2.83 7.39
CA ILE A 137 -9.63 -3.86 6.57
C ILE A 137 -10.63 -4.97 6.26
N GLU A 138 -10.90 -5.18 4.98
CA GLU A 138 -11.77 -6.26 4.51
C GLU A 138 -11.00 -7.58 4.47
N ALA A 139 -11.20 -8.40 5.50
CA ALA A 139 -10.68 -9.76 5.59
C ALA A 139 -11.82 -10.75 5.85
N LEU A 140 -11.70 -11.93 5.27
CA LEU A 140 -12.60 -13.07 5.49
C LEU A 140 -11.83 -14.24 6.12
N PRO A 141 -12.49 -15.19 6.80
CA PRO A 141 -11.84 -16.43 7.17
C PRO A 141 -11.42 -17.22 5.93
N GLY A 142 -10.22 -17.79 5.95
CA GLY A 142 -9.64 -18.54 4.84
C GLY A 142 -10.43 -19.80 4.51
N LYS A 143 -10.56 -20.11 3.22
CA LYS A 143 -11.39 -21.22 2.70
C LYS A 143 -10.82 -22.64 2.98
N GLY A 144 -9.78 -22.78 3.81
CA GLY A 144 -9.16 -24.06 4.19
C GLY A 144 -9.55 -24.54 5.60
N ASP A 145 -9.05 -25.71 6.00
CA ASP A 145 -9.54 -26.61 7.08
C ASP A 145 -9.74 -26.03 8.50
N THR A 146 -9.42 -24.77 8.76
CA THR A 146 -9.60 -24.18 10.10
C THR A 146 -10.11 -22.75 10.10
N GLY A 147 -10.27 -22.09 8.94
CA GLY A 147 -10.58 -20.65 8.90
C GLY A 147 -9.53 -19.75 9.57
N ARG A 148 -8.39 -20.33 10.00
CA ARG A 148 -7.39 -19.68 10.85
C ARG A 148 -6.74 -18.47 10.19
N PHE A 149 -6.49 -18.55 8.88
CA PHE A 149 -5.80 -17.50 8.14
C PHE A 149 -6.80 -16.54 7.51
N ALA A 150 -6.47 -15.25 7.48
CA ALA A 150 -7.22 -14.27 6.74
C ALA A 150 -7.18 -14.58 5.23
N HIS A 151 -8.28 -14.29 4.56
CA HIS A 151 -8.42 -14.26 3.11
C HIS A 151 -8.76 -12.83 2.69
N PHE A 152 -7.97 -12.30 1.76
CA PHE A 152 -8.16 -10.96 1.24
C PHE A 152 -8.69 -11.01 -0.19
N LYS A 153 -9.31 -9.92 -0.65
CA LYS A 153 -9.86 -9.81 -2.00
C LYS A 153 -8.81 -10.06 -3.07
N ASP A 154 -7.63 -9.46 -2.91
CA ASP A 154 -6.44 -9.71 -3.71
C ASP A 154 -5.16 -9.62 -2.87
N CYS A 155 -4.05 -10.09 -3.45
CA CYS A 155 -2.74 -10.09 -2.82
C CYS A 155 -2.29 -8.69 -2.35
N GLY A 156 -2.71 -7.64 -3.07
CA GLY A 156 -2.43 -6.26 -2.72
C GLY A 156 -3.13 -5.85 -1.42
N ASP A 157 -4.37 -6.27 -1.21
CA ASP A 157 -5.08 -6.05 0.04
C ASP A 157 -4.45 -6.83 1.22
N GLY A 158 -3.91 -8.02 0.96
CA GLY A 158 -3.13 -8.73 1.97
C GLY A 158 -1.81 -8.02 2.33
N ILE A 159 -1.10 -7.43 1.36
CA ILE A 159 0.07 -6.58 1.63
C ILE A 159 -0.32 -5.35 2.45
N TRP A 160 -1.44 -4.71 2.10
CA TRP A 160 -1.97 -3.55 2.80
C TRP A 160 -2.24 -3.89 4.28
N ALA A 161 -2.98 -4.98 4.52
CA ALA A 161 -3.25 -5.47 5.88
C ALA A 161 -1.98 -5.82 6.64
N LYS A 162 -0.98 -6.44 5.99
CA LYS A 162 0.29 -6.78 6.62
C LYS A 162 1.04 -5.56 7.13
N ILE A 163 1.16 -4.53 6.30
CA ILE A 163 1.91 -3.32 6.65
C ILE A 163 1.18 -2.55 7.74
N TRP A 164 -0.16 -2.51 7.68
CA TRP A 164 -0.96 -2.00 8.78
C TRP A 164 -0.73 -2.77 10.09
N LEU A 165 -0.65 -4.10 10.07
CA LEU A 165 -0.37 -4.90 11.27
C LEU A 165 0.98 -4.57 11.89
N LEU A 166 2.02 -4.37 11.08
CA LEU A 166 3.34 -3.93 11.57
C LEU A 166 3.22 -2.60 12.32
N ARG A 167 2.39 -1.69 11.83
CA ARG A 167 2.13 -0.42 12.50
C ARG A 167 1.37 -0.59 13.81
N ALA A 168 0.23 -1.28 13.75
CA ALA A 168 -0.68 -1.43 14.87
C ALA A 168 -0.09 -2.22 16.04
N HIS A 169 0.73 -3.24 15.76
CA HIS A 169 1.30 -4.11 16.79
C HIS A 169 2.61 -3.62 17.39
N TYR A 170 3.36 -2.76 16.69
CA TYR A 170 4.66 -2.32 17.17
C TYR A 170 4.70 -0.82 17.43
N LEU A 171 4.62 0.01 16.37
CA LEU A 171 4.86 1.45 16.54
C LEU A 171 3.73 2.11 17.33
N ASP A 172 2.48 1.71 17.13
CA ASP A 172 1.34 2.22 17.91
C ASP A 172 1.36 1.72 19.37
N GLN A 173 2.12 0.65 19.67
CA GLN A 173 2.35 0.15 21.03
C GLN A 173 3.58 0.81 21.70
N GLY A 174 4.30 1.70 21.00
CA GLY A 174 5.51 2.34 21.52
C GLY A 174 6.80 1.54 21.32
N GLU A 175 6.77 0.49 20.50
CA GLU A 175 7.95 -0.27 20.09
C GLU A 175 8.65 0.41 18.92
N LEU A 176 9.39 1.47 19.24
CA LEU A 176 9.89 2.44 18.26
C LEU A 176 11.28 2.14 17.70
N THR A 177 11.89 1.00 18.05
CA THR A 177 13.24 0.60 17.60
C THR A 177 13.29 -0.88 17.25
N VAL A 178 14.30 -1.31 16.50
CA VAL A 178 14.41 -2.73 16.05
C VAL A 178 14.62 -3.66 17.25
N GLU A 179 15.31 -3.20 18.30
CA GLU A 179 15.55 -3.98 19.53
C GLU A 179 14.27 -4.31 20.30
N LYS A 180 13.19 -3.59 20.00
CA LYS A 180 11.88 -3.70 20.65
C LYS A 180 10.85 -4.47 19.82
N ILE A 181 11.16 -4.78 18.57
CA ILE A 181 10.28 -5.47 17.59
C ILE A 181 10.71 -6.93 17.49
#